data_AF-A0A957XZV5-F1
#
_entry.id   AF-A0A957XZV5-F1
#
_cell.length_a   1.000
_cell.length_b   1.000
_cell.length_c   1.000
_cell.angle_alpha   90.00
_cell.angle_beta   90.00
_cell.angle_gamma   90.00
#
_symmetry.space_group_name_H-M   'P 1'
#
loop_
_entity.id
_entity.type
_entity.pdbx_description
1 polymer ?
#
loop_
_entity_poly.entity_id
_entity_poly.type
_entity_poly.pdbx_seq_one_letter_code
_entity_poly.pdbx_strand_id
1 'polypeptide(L)'
;MSFIDLFSGFAINLAIAVMIVRGIYYPIKQDKNYVFTYIAFSTIIYFVMAFLTSAELSVGVGFGLFAIFSVLRYRTSTMSTREMTYLFIVIALPVMNSILMRGNAWAMLLAVNAAIIAVLFVLEREWGFHYEQSKDIRYDQVELVTPERYGALLDDLRRRTG
;
A
#
# COMPACT_ATOMS: atom_id res chain seq x y z
N MET A 1 22.29 4.94 14.51
CA MET A 1 22.02 5.46 13.14
C MET A 1 21.72 6.95 13.24
N SER A 2 22.38 7.80 12.46
CA SER A 2 22.13 9.24 12.50
C SER A 2 20.76 9.57 11.92
N PHE A 3 20.15 10.67 12.39
CA PHE A 3 18.91 11.20 11.83
C PHE A 3 19.09 11.52 10.33
N ILE A 4 20.22 12.13 9.96
CA ILE A 4 20.52 12.52 8.58
C ILE A 4 20.66 11.28 7.68
N ASP A 5 21.33 10.23 8.15
CA ASP A 5 21.53 9.00 7.37
C ASP A 5 20.20 8.29 7.09
N LEU A 6 19.30 8.27 8.10
CA LEU A 6 17.97 7.68 7.95
C LEU A 6 17.11 8.43 6.94
N PHE A 7 17.00 9.75 7.08
CA PHE A 7 16.10 10.52 6.21
C PHE A 7 16.67 10.72 4.81
N SER A 8 17.99 10.77 4.64
CA SER A 8 18.62 10.81 3.31
C SER A 8 18.44 9.47 2.57
N GLY A 9 18.70 8.34 3.25
CA GLY A 9 18.44 7.02 2.69
C GLY A 9 16.96 6.80 2.38
N PHE A 10 16.06 7.27 3.25
CA PHE A 10 14.62 7.24 3.01
C PHE A 10 14.23 8.06 1.77
N ALA A 11 14.75 9.29 1.64
CA ALA A 11 14.45 10.15 0.50
C ALA A 11 14.92 9.52 -0.83
N ILE A 12 16.11 8.91 -0.85
CA ILE A 12 16.62 8.20 -2.02
C ILE A 12 15.76 6.98 -2.33
N ASN A 13 15.43 6.16 -1.32
CA ASN A 13 14.57 4.99 -1.51
C ASN A 13 13.19 5.39 -2.06
N LEU A 14 12.58 6.42 -1.48
CA LEU A 14 11.29 6.94 -1.91
C LEU A 14 11.35 7.49 -3.33
N ALA A 15 12.40 8.25 -3.68
CA ALA A 15 12.58 8.77 -5.03
C ALA A 15 12.70 7.66 -6.08
N ILE A 16 13.49 6.62 -5.79
CA ILE A 16 13.64 5.45 -6.67
C ILE A 16 12.32 4.69 -6.77
N ALA A 17 11.63 4.46 -5.65
CA ALA A 17 10.34 3.80 -5.64
C ALA A 17 9.30 4.55 -6.49
N VAL A 18 9.23 5.87 -6.34
CA VAL A 18 8.37 6.74 -7.15
C VAL A 18 8.76 6.67 -8.63
N MET A 19 10.06 6.67 -8.96
CA MET A 19 10.52 6.55 -10.34
C MET A 19 10.13 5.20 -10.97
N ILE A 20 10.28 4.08 -10.26
CA ILE A 20 9.89 2.76 -10.74
C ILE A 20 8.37 2.68 -10.93
N VAL A 21 7.61 3.08 -9.92
CA VAL A 21 6.16 2.95 -9.94
C VAL A 21 5.55 3.90 -10.97
N ARG A 22 6.03 5.13 -11.09
CA ARG A 22 5.48 6.13 -12.02
C ARG A 22 6.04 6.00 -13.44
N GLY A 23 7.32 5.67 -13.58
CA GLY A 23 8.00 5.58 -14.87
C GLY A 23 7.81 4.25 -15.58
N ILE A 24 7.65 3.15 -14.84
CA ILE A 24 7.57 1.80 -15.41
C ILE A 24 6.19 1.20 -15.19
N TYR A 25 5.70 1.15 -13.95
CA TYR A 25 4.48 0.41 -13.62
C TYR A 25 3.19 1.11 -14.10
N TYR A 26 3.01 2.38 -13.73
CA TYR A 26 1.82 3.17 -14.04
C TYR A 26 1.48 3.24 -15.55
N PRO A 27 2.43 3.48 -16.48
CA PRO A 27 2.08 3.57 -17.90
C PRO A 27 1.59 2.23 -18.48
N ILE A 28 1.93 1.10 -17.87
CA ILE A 28 1.59 -0.23 -18.40
C ILE A 28 0.26 -0.73 -17.85
N LYS A 29 0.04 -0.65 -16.53
CA LYS A 29 -1.13 -1.26 -15.88
C LYS A 29 -2.20 -0.27 -15.41
N GLN A 30 -1.89 1.03 -15.32
CA GLN A 30 -2.78 2.14 -14.88
C GLN A 30 -3.64 1.90 -13.61
N ASP A 31 -3.45 0.80 -12.89
CA ASP A 31 -4.18 0.51 -11.66
C ASP A 31 -3.57 1.30 -10.48
N LYS A 32 -4.34 2.30 -10.05
CA LYS A 32 -3.96 3.24 -8.99
C LYS A 32 -3.88 2.58 -7.61
N ASN A 33 -4.56 1.45 -7.39
CA ASN A 33 -4.51 0.74 -6.11
C ASN A 33 -3.13 0.12 -5.88
N TYR A 34 -2.48 -0.35 -6.95
CA TYR A 34 -1.14 -0.91 -6.87
C TYR A 34 -0.06 0.18 -6.72
N VAL A 35 -0.25 1.36 -7.31
CA VAL A 35 0.66 2.50 -7.09
C VAL A 35 0.74 2.86 -5.61
N PHE A 36 -0.42 3.02 -4.97
CA PHE A 36 -0.51 3.23 -3.52
C PHE A 36 0.22 2.13 -2.75
N THR A 37 -0.13 0.87 -3.05
CA THR A 37 0.43 -0.33 -2.40
C THR A 37 1.95 -0.34 -2.46
N TYR A 38 2.54 -0.12 -3.63
CA TYR A 38 3.99 -0.22 -3.80
C TYR A 38 4.76 0.89 -3.08
N ILE A 39 4.30 2.14 -3.15
CA ILE A 39 4.98 3.25 -2.48
C ILE A 39 4.84 3.13 -0.96
N ALA A 40 3.65 2.78 -0.49
CA ALA A 40 3.37 2.59 0.92
C ALA A 40 4.17 1.42 1.51
N PHE A 41 4.23 0.28 0.80
CA PHE A 41 5.09 -0.85 1.20
C PHE A 41 6.57 -0.50 1.20
N SER A 42 7.08 0.16 0.16
CA SER A 42 8.49 0.57 0.11
C SER A 42 8.84 1.44 1.33
N THR A 43 7.97 2.39 1.67
CA THR A 43 8.13 3.31 2.80
C THR A 43 8.22 2.57 4.12
N ILE A 44 7.25 1.72 4.44
CA ILE A 44 7.22 1.02 5.74
C ILE A 44 8.34 -0.03 5.84
N ILE A 45 8.64 -0.74 4.75
CA ILE A 45 9.71 -1.77 4.73
C ILE A 45 11.07 -1.10 4.93
N TYR A 46 11.31 0.06 4.31
CA TYR A 46 12.56 0.81 4.53
C TYR A 46 12.78 1.10 6.02
N PHE A 47 11.79 1.69 6.69
CA PHE A 47 11.92 2.02 8.12
C PHE A 47 12.05 0.78 8.99
N VAL A 48 11.23 -0.26 8.75
CA VAL A 48 11.33 -1.53 9.46
C VAL A 48 12.75 -2.09 9.33
N MET A 49 13.28 -2.20 8.12
CA MET A 49 14.63 -2.74 7.89
C MET A 49 15.72 -1.88 8.54
N ALA A 50 15.64 -0.55 8.41
CA ALA A 50 16.62 0.37 9.00
C ALA A 50 16.75 0.17 10.52
N PHE A 51 15.64 -0.01 11.23
CA PHE A 51 15.66 -0.23 12.67
C PHE A 51 16.01 -1.67 13.06
N LEU A 52 15.67 -2.67 12.23
CA LEU A 52 16.04 -4.05 12.48
C LEU A 52 17.53 -4.30 12.37
N THR A 53 18.20 -3.73 11.36
CA THR A 53 19.65 -3.86 11.21
C THR A 53 20.39 -3.20 12.37
N SER A 54 19.82 -2.17 12.98
CA SER A 54 20.43 -1.42 14.08
C SER A 54 20.30 -2.08 15.46
N ALA A 55 19.36 -3.01 15.64
CA ALA A 55 18.95 -3.49 16.95
C ALA A 55 19.50 -4.87 17.32
N GLU A 56 20.51 -5.39 16.61
CA GLU A 56 20.92 -6.81 16.67
C GLU A 56 19.70 -7.75 16.60
N LEU A 57 18.65 -7.33 15.88
CA LEU A 57 17.41 -8.07 15.85
C LEU A 57 17.59 -9.29 14.96
N SER A 58 17.42 -10.45 15.58
CA SER A 58 17.65 -11.75 14.99
C SER A 58 16.74 -12.02 13.79
N VAL A 59 17.13 -13.04 13.02
CA VAL A 59 16.36 -13.79 12.03
C VAL A 59 14.84 -13.88 12.33
N GLY A 60 14.42 -13.84 13.61
CA GLY A 60 13.03 -13.81 14.06
C GLY A 60 12.15 -12.68 13.51
N VAL A 61 12.67 -11.48 13.20
CA VAL A 61 11.82 -10.43 12.60
C VAL A 61 11.59 -10.65 11.11
N GLY A 62 12.60 -11.16 10.40
CA GLY A 62 12.41 -11.66 9.04
C GLY A 62 11.29 -12.70 9.00
N PHE A 63 11.30 -13.64 9.94
CA PHE A 63 10.21 -14.62 10.12
C PHE A 63 8.86 -13.97 10.44
N GLY A 64 8.82 -12.92 11.28
CA GLY A 64 7.59 -12.19 11.58
C GLY A 64 6.97 -11.54 10.34
N LEU A 65 7.79 -10.92 9.49
CA LEU A 65 7.32 -10.31 8.24
C LEU A 65 6.82 -11.37 7.24
N PHE A 66 7.55 -12.49 7.11
CA PHE A 66 7.12 -13.64 6.31
C PHE A 66 5.83 -14.29 6.83
N ALA A 67 5.62 -14.36 8.15
CA ALA A 67 4.41 -14.89 8.76
C ALA A 67 3.19 -14.01 8.45
N ILE A 68 3.35 -12.67 8.49
CA ILE A 68 2.28 -11.73 8.11
C ILE A 68 1.90 -11.92 6.64
N PHE A 69 2.87 -12.01 5.73
CA PHE A 69 2.59 -12.28 4.31
C PHE A 69 1.95 -13.65 4.08
N SER A 70 2.32 -14.66 4.88
CA SER A 70 1.73 -16.00 4.81
C SER A 70 0.25 -15.98 5.23
N VAL A 71 -0.09 -15.31 6.33
CA VAL A 71 -1.49 -15.17 6.79
C VAL A 71 -2.32 -14.31 5.84
N LEU A 72 -1.74 -13.25 5.26
CA LEU A 72 -2.40 -12.40 4.27
C LEU A 72 -2.76 -13.16 2.98
N ARG A 73 -2.01 -14.21 2.62
CA ARG A 73 -2.26 -15.04 1.43
C ARG A 73 -3.44 -16.01 1.57
N TYR A 74 -3.85 -16.36 2.80
CA TYR A 74 -4.88 -17.39 3.05
C TYR A 74 -6.30 -16.83 3.26
N ARG A 75 -6.58 -15.60 2.82
CA ARG A 75 -7.89 -14.97 3.01
C ARG A 75 -8.82 -15.40 1.86
N THR A 76 -9.98 -15.94 2.22
CA THR A 76 -11.01 -16.47 1.29
C THR A 76 -11.83 -15.38 0.59
N SER A 77 -11.72 -14.11 0.98
CA SER A 77 -12.28 -12.97 0.25
C SER A 77 -11.19 -12.21 -0.51
N THR A 78 -11.53 -11.72 -1.70
CA THR A 78 -10.68 -10.83 -2.51
C THR A 78 -10.58 -9.46 -1.85
N MET A 79 -9.79 -9.37 -0.78
CA MET A 79 -9.49 -8.10 -0.10
C MET A 79 -8.73 -7.20 -1.07
N SER A 80 -9.09 -5.92 -1.14
CA SER A 80 -8.43 -5.00 -2.07
C SER A 80 -6.95 -4.87 -1.69
N THR A 81 -6.08 -4.71 -2.68
CA THR A 81 -4.63 -4.58 -2.44
C THR A 81 -4.31 -3.41 -1.49
N ARG A 82 -5.13 -2.35 -1.51
CA ARG A 82 -5.05 -1.21 -0.60
C ARG A 82 -5.32 -1.61 0.86
N GLU A 83 -6.40 -2.34 1.14
CA GLU A 83 -6.72 -2.79 2.50
C GLU A 83 -5.63 -3.69 3.08
N MET A 84 -5.03 -4.54 2.24
CA MET A 84 -3.89 -5.38 2.66
C MET A 84 -2.69 -4.51 3.05
N THR A 85 -2.44 -3.45 2.30
CA THR A 85 -1.37 -2.49 2.57
C THR A 85 -1.59 -1.76 3.90
N TYR A 86 -2.80 -1.25 4.14
CA TYR A 86 -3.13 -0.59 5.41
C TYR A 86 -2.99 -1.55 6.59
N LEU A 87 -3.49 -2.79 6.46
CA LEU A 87 -3.35 -3.79 7.52
C LEU A 87 -1.87 -4.05 7.86
N PHE A 88 -1.05 -4.22 6.84
CA PHE A 88 0.37 -4.44 7.03
C PHE A 88 1.06 -3.27 7.73
N ILE A 89 0.75 -2.03 7.34
CA ILE A 89 1.31 -0.83 7.98
C ILE A 89 0.92 -0.78 9.46
N VAL A 90 -0.36 -1.01 9.78
CA VAL A 90 -0.86 -1.00 11.17
C VAL A 90 -0.21 -2.11 12.00
N ILE A 91 0.13 -3.26 11.42
CA ILE A 91 0.85 -4.34 12.12
C ILE A 91 2.34 -4.02 12.27
N ALA A 92 2.96 -3.39 11.28
CA ALA A 92 4.38 -3.04 11.30
C ALA A 92 4.70 -1.87 12.26
N LEU A 93 3.78 -0.91 12.40
CA LEU A 93 3.95 0.28 13.23
C LEU A 93 4.29 -0.04 14.70
N PRO A 94 3.56 -0.91 15.44
CA PRO A 94 3.92 -1.29 16.81
C PRO A 94 5.30 -1.93 16.93
N VAL A 95 5.69 -2.76 15.96
CA VAL A 95 7.00 -3.42 15.94
C VAL A 95 8.11 -2.37 15.85
N MET A 96 7.99 -1.43 14.92
CA MET A 96 8.93 -0.33 14.74
C MET A 96 8.96 0.61 15.97
N ASN A 97 7.79 1.00 16.48
CA ASN A 97 7.68 1.89 17.64
C ASN A 97 8.30 1.26 18.90
N SER A 98 8.10 -0.04 19.12
CA SER A 98 8.69 -0.77 20.24
C SER A 98 10.23 -0.73 20.22
N ILE A 99 10.84 -0.84 19.04
CA ILE A 99 12.31 -0.77 18.88
C ILE A 99 12.82 0.64 19.22
N LEU A 100 12.15 1.67 18.71
CA LEU A 100 12.52 3.07 18.93
C LEU A 100 12.35 3.52 20.40
N MET A 101 11.32 3.02 21.07
CA MET A 101 11.07 3.30 22.48
C MET A 101 12.17 2.72 23.39
N ARG A 102 12.73 1.55 23.06
CA ARG A 102 13.85 0.97 23.83
C ARG A 102 15.10 1.84 23.84
N GLY A 103 15.34 2.56 22.74
CA GLY A 103 16.46 3.51 22.63
C GLY A 103 16.20 4.88 23.26
N ASN A 104 15.05 5.09 23.91
CA ASN A 104 14.57 6.39 24.42
C ASN A 104 14.57 7.50 23.33
N ALA A 105 14.46 7.12 22.05
CA ALA A 105 14.62 8.00 20.90
C ALA A 105 13.27 8.63 20.48
N TRP A 106 12.60 9.33 21.40
CA TRP A 106 11.26 9.89 21.19
C TRP A 106 11.16 10.83 19.99
N ALA A 107 12.18 11.66 19.77
CA ALA A 107 12.23 12.57 18.62
C ALA A 107 12.28 11.80 17.29
N MET A 108 13.06 10.71 17.23
CA MET A 108 13.16 9.86 16.04
C MET A 108 11.86 9.10 15.81
N LEU A 109 11.24 8.59 16.87
CA LEU A 109 9.92 7.97 16.83
C LEU A 109 8.87 8.91 16.22
N LEU A 110 8.76 10.13 16.73
CA LEU A 110 7.81 11.11 16.22
C LEU A 110 8.10 11.45 14.75
N ALA A 111 9.37 11.67 14.39
CA ALA A 111 9.75 12.00 13.02
C ALA A 111 9.41 10.88 12.02
N VAL A 112 9.66 9.62 12.38
CA VAL A 112 9.36 8.47 11.50
C VAL A 112 7.86 8.27 11.35
N ASN A 113 7.10 8.32 12.45
CA ASN A 113 5.63 8.21 12.37
C ASN A 113 5.03 9.36 11.55
N ALA A 114 5.52 10.58 11.75
CA ALA A 114 5.11 11.74 10.95
C ALA A 114 5.44 11.56 9.46
N ALA A 115 6.61 11.02 9.12
CA ALA A 115 7.00 10.75 7.74
C ALA A 115 6.11 9.69 7.08
N ILE A 116 5.78 8.60 7.78
CA ILE A 116 4.85 7.57 7.29
C ILE A 116 3.47 8.19 7.03
N ILE A 117 2.94 8.95 8.00
CA ILE A 117 1.65 9.63 7.85
C ILE A 117 1.68 10.61 6.68
N ALA A 118 2.77 11.39 6.53
CA ALA A 118 2.91 12.35 5.44
C ALA A 118 2.91 11.65 4.08
N VAL A 119 3.64 10.54 3.91
CA VAL A 119 3.61 9.77 2.66
C VAL A 119 2.20 9.24 2.39
N LEU A 120 1.56 8.58 3.36
CA LEU A 120 0.22 8.05 3.17
C LEU A 120 -0.79 9.14 2.83
N PHE A 121 -0.70 10.29 3.49
CA PHE A 121 -1.57 11.44 3.24
C PHE A 121 -1.36 12.02 1.84
N VAL A 122 -0.11 12.18 1.40
CA VAL A 122 0.22 12.64 0.03
C VAL A 122 -0.29 11.64 -1.00
N LEU A 123 -0.09 10.34 -0.76
CA LEU A 123 -0.61 9.29 -1.62
C LEU A 123 -2.14 9.36 -1.71
N GLU A 124 -2.84 9.53 -0.59
CA GLU A 124 -4.31 9.63 -0.52
C GLU A 124 -4.85 10.89 -1.20
N ARG A 125 -4.18 12.04 -1.02
CA ARG A 125 -4.68 13.36 -1.46
C ARG A 125 -4.29 13.75 -2.87
N GLU A 126 -3.04 13.53 -3.28
CA GLU A 126 -2.58 14.00 -4.60
C GLU A 126 -3.00 13.09 -5.76
N TRP A 127 -3.39 11.84 -5.49
CA TRP A 127 -3.69 10.88 -6.55
C TRP A 127 -5.16 10.76 -6.97
N GLY A 128 -6.05 11.61 -6.41
CA GLY A 128 -7.42 11.78 -6.90
C GLY A 128 -8.18 10.47 -6.99
N PHE A 129 -8.25 9.73 -5.88
CA PHE A 129 -9.00 8.48 -5.77
C PHE A 129 -10.50 8.75 -5.86
N HIS A 130 -11.02 8.92 -7.08
CA HIS A 130 -12.42 8.66 -7.32
C HIS A 130 -12.61 7.14 -7.21
N TYR A 131 -13.35 6.74 -6.17
CA TYR A 131 -13.66 5.35 -5.88
C TYR A 131 -14.59 4.81 -6.96
N GLU A 132 -14.03 4.23 -8.02
CA GLU A 132 -14.80 3.33 -8.87
C GLU A 132 -14.93 2.00 -8.13
N GLN A 133 -16.07 1.81 -7.46
CA GLN A 133 -16.44 0.48 -6.97
C GLN A 133 -16.75 -0.38 -8.19
N SER A 134 -15.84 -1.30 -8.53
CA SER A 134 -16.13 -2.33 -9.51
C SER A 134 -16.94 -3.44 -8.85
N LYS A 135 -18.10 -3.75 -9.41
CA LYS A 135 -18.94 -4.87 -8.99
C LYS A 135 -19.00 -5.86 -10.15
N ASP A 136 -18.50 -7.07 -9.94
CA ASP A 136 -18.70 -8.15 -10.90
C ASP A 136 -20.19 -8.53 -10.90
N ILE A 137 -20.83 -8.29 -12.03
CA ILE A 137 -22.25 -8.63 -12.25
C ILE A 137 -22.27 -9.78 -13.23
N ARG A 138 -22.81 -10.93 -12.80
CA ARG A 138 -23.17 -11.99 -13.73
C ARG A 138 -24.37 -11.50 -14.54
N TYR A 139 -24.14 -11.23 -15.82
CA TYR A 139 -25.15 -10.64 -16.68
C TYR A 139 -25.97 -11.71 -17.37
N ASP A 140 -27.30 -11.66 -17.18
CA ASP A 140 -28.20 -12.73 -17.61
C ASP A 140 -28.73 -12.52 -19.04
N GLN A 141 -28.74 -11.28 -19.56
CA GLN A 141 -29.25 -10.94 -20.89
C GLN A 141 -28.14 -10.90 -21.96
N VAL A 142 -27.70 -12.07 -22.40
CA VAL A 142 -26.61 -12.22 -23.39
C VAL A 142 -26.88 -11.43 -24.69
N GLU A 143 -28.15 -11.24 -25.05
CA GLU A 143 -28.61 -10.50 -26.24
C GLU A 143 -28.28 -9.00 -26.24
N LEU A 144 -27.98 -8.40 -25.09
CA LEU A 144 -27.61 -6.98 -24.96
C LEU A 144 -26.10 -6.76 -24.93
N VAL A 145 -25.30 -7.83 -24.90
CA VAL A 145 -23.82 -7.76 -24.81
C VAL A 145 -23.18 -7.39 -26.16
N THR A 146 -23.94 -7.36 -27.26
CA THR A 146 -23.42 -7.00 -28.58
C THR A 146 -23.05 -5.51 -28.68
N PRO A 147 -22.01 -5.14 -29.47
CA PRO A 147 -21.57 -3.76 -29.61
C PRO A 147 -22.67 -2.79 -30.06
N GLU A 148 -23.61 -3.28 -30.89
CA GLU A 148 -24.73 -2.49 -31.42
C GLU A 148 -25.76 -2.10 -30.36
N ARG A 149 -25.84 -2.84 -29.25
CA ARG A 149 -26.83 -2.65 -28.19
C ARG A 149 -26.24 -2.09 -26.90
N TYR A 150 -25.02 -1.55 -26.98
CA TYR A 150 -24.30 -0.99 -25.84
C TYR A 150 -25.13 0.03 -25.04
N GLY A 151 -25.91 0.88 -25.73
CA GLY A 151 -26.80 1.83 -25.05
C GLY A 151 -27.88 1.15 -24.19
N ALA A 152 -28.53 0.12 -24.73
CA ALA A 152 -29.55 -0.64 -24.01
C ALA A 152 -28.96 -1.46 -22.85
N LEU A 153 -27.75 -2.00 -23.01
CA LEU A 153 -27.00 -2.64 -21.94
C LEU A 153 -26.72 -1.68 -20.79
N LEU A 154 -26.25 -0.47 -21.10
CA LEU A 154 -25.88 0.53 -20.10
C LEU A 154 -27.11 1.04 -19.32
N ASP A 155 -28.25 1.19 -20.00
CA ASP A 155 -29.52 1.58 -19.38
C ASP A 155 -30.08 0.48 -18.45
N ASP A 156 -30.01 -0.79 -18.85
CA ASP A 156 -30.41 -1.92 -18.00
C ASP A 156 -29.49 -2.06 -16.78
N LEU A 157 -28.17 -1.93 -16.97
CA LEU A 157 -27.20 -1.94 -15.87
C LEU A 157 -27.47 -0.81 -14.88
N ARG A 158 -27.62 0.45 -15.33
CA ARG A 158 -27.93 1.60 -14.46
C ARG A 158 -29.21 1.38 -13.64
N ARG A 159 -30.27 0.86 -14.26
CA ARG A 159 -31.53 0.56 -13.56
C ARG A 159 -31.37 -0.49 -12.47
N ARG A 160 -30.49 -1.48 -12.66
CA ARG A 160 -30.30 -2.61 -11.73
C ARG A 160 -29.27 -2.34 -10.64
N THR A 161 -28.27 -1.52 -10.92
CA THR A 161 -27.16 -1.25 -9.99
C THR A 161 -27.36 -0.01 -9.13
N GLY A 162 -28.31 0.86 -9.49
CA GLY A 162 -28.49 2.18 -8.87
C GLY A 162 -27.66 3.24 -9.58
#